data_AF-A0A7V9KZF4-F1
#
_entry.id   AF-A0A7V9KZF4-F1
#
_cell.length_a   1.000
_cell.length_b   1.000
_cell.length_c   1.000
_cell.angle_alpha   90.00
_cell.angle_beta   90.00
_cell.angle_gamma   90.00
#
_symmetry.space_group_name_H-M   'P 1'
#
loop_
_entity.id
_entity.type
_entity.pdbx_description
1 polymer ?
#
loop_
_entity_poly.entity_id
_entity_poly.type
_entity_poly.pdbx_seq_one_letter_code
_entity_poly.pdbx_strand_id
1 'polypeptide(L)'
;LTVQPYDPSSLKAIERAIQESDLGLTPSNDGKIIRLPIPQLTEERRKELVKVVRHLGEEGKVAIRNVRRDVMHDLKELVRKGDVGDDEERRAEERAQKLTDDHVKRVDELLKRKEEEIMEV
;
A
#
# COMPACT_ATOMS: atom_id res chain seq x y z
N LEU A 1 -13.35 -14.08 10.97
CA LEU A 1 -12.21 -14.70 10.25
C LEU A 1 -11.87 -16.03 10.92
N THR A 2 -11.45 -17.06 10.16
CA THR A 2 -11.06 -18.36 10.71
C THR A 2 -9.66 -18.73 10.26
N VAL A 3 -8.80 -19.12 11.19
CA VAL A 3 -7.43 -19.55 10.96
C VAL A 3 -7.33 -21.03 11.34
N GLN A 4 -6.99 -21.86 10.36
CA GLN A 4 -6.75 -23.29 10.57
C GLN A 4 -5.25 -23.55 10.38
N PRO A 5 -4.52 -23.93 11.45
CA PRO A 5 -3.11 -24.26 11.33
C PRO A 5 -2.92 -25.61 10.61
N TYR A 6 -1.87 -25.69 9.80
CA TYR A 6 -1.47 -26.94 9.18
C TYR A 6 -0.93 -27.95 10.21
N ASP A 7 -0.25 -27.45 11.24
CA ASP A 7 0.21 -28.23 12.40
C ASP A 7 -0.55 -27.83 13.68
N PRO A 8 -1.34 -28.74 14.28
CA PRO A 8 -2.06 -28.50 15.53
C PRO A 8 -1.16 -28.10 16.71
N SER A 9 0.14 -28.46 16.69
CA SER A 9 1.07 -28.10 17.78
C SER A 9 1.37 -26.60 17.83
N SER A 10 1.28 -25.92 16.67
CA SER A 10 1.55 -24.48 16.51
C SER A 10 0.41 -23.58 17.00
N LEU A 11 -0.72 -24.17 17.40
CA LEU A 11 -1.97 -23.45 17.66
C LEU A 11 -1.83 -22.44 18.82
N LYS A 12 -1.11 -22.82 19.89
CA LYS A 12 -0.81 -21.89 21.01
C LYS A 12 0.11 -20.74 20.61
N ALA A 13 1.09 -20.98 19.73
CA ALA A 13 2.01 -19.95 19.27
C ALA A 13 1.29 -18.92 18.39
N ILE A 14 0.40 -19.39 17.51
CA ILE A 14 -0.43 -18.53 16.66
C ILE A 14 -1.40 -17.70 17.51
N GLU A 15 -2.07 -18.32 18.49
CA GLU A 15 -2.98 -17.61 19.40
C GLU A 15 -2.28 -16.47 20.15
N ARG A 16 -1.08 -16.75 20.70
CA ARG A 16 -0.27 -15.76 21.41
C ARG A 16 0.20 -14.63 20.50
N ALA A 17 0.67 -14.94 19.29
CA ALA A 17 1.10 -13.93 18.32
C ALA A 17 -0.05 -12.99 17.91
N ILE A 18 -1.28 -13.50 17.83
CA ILE A 18 -2.45 -12.67 17.52
C ILE A 18 -2.81 -11.78 18.72
N GLN A 19 -2.75 -12.29 19.95
CA GLN A 19 -3.00 -11.48 21.16
C GLN A 19 -1.94 -10.39 21.38
N GLU A 20 -0.67 -10.67 21.08
CA GLU A 20 0.44 -9.71 21.18
C GLU A 20 0.46 -8.72 20.01
N SER A 21 -0.33 -8.94 18.97
CA SER A 21 -0.43 -8.02 17.83
C SER A 21 -1.27 -6.78 18.17
N ASP A 22 -0.95 -5.65 17.54
CA ASP A 22 -1.70 -4.39 17.67
C ASP A 22 -3.09 -4.41 17.02
N LEU A 23 -3.62 -5.60 16.70
CA LEU A 23 -4.94 -5.78 16.11
C LEU A 23 -6.07 -5.66 17.14
N GLY A 24 -5.78 -5.81 18.44
CA GLY A 24 -6.78 -5.72 19.50
C GLY A 24 -7.86 -6.80 19.41
N LEU A 25 -7.55 -7.94 18.80
CA LEU A 25 -8.47 -9.05 18.59
C LEU A 25 -8.26 -10.12 19.65
N THR A 26 -9.35 -10.61 20.24
CA THR A 26 -9.31 -11.76 21.14
C THR A 26 -9.61 -13.04 20.35
N PRO A 27 -8.62 -13.91 20.09
CA PRO A 27 -8.85 -15.20 19.43
C PRO A 27 -9.73 -16.10 20.30
N SER A 28 -10.67 -16.80 19.66
CA SER A 28 -11.43 -17.91 20.25
C SER A 28 -10.96 -19.22 19.65
N ASN A 29 -10.61 -20.19 20.49
CA ASN A 29 -9.94 -21.41 20.10
C ASN A 29 -10.80 -22.63 20.40
N ASP A 30 -11.18 -23.38 19.36
CA ASP A 30 -11.98 -24.61 19.48
C ASP A 30 -11.13 -25.90 19.43
N GLY A 31 -9.81 -25.79 19.67
CA GLY A 31 -8.87 -26.91 19.71
C GLY A 31 -8.34 -27.40 18.35
N LYS A 32 -8.95 -26.97 17.24
CA LYS A 32 -8.46 -27.23 15.87
C LYS A 32 -8.43 -25.98 14.98
N ILE A 33 -9.21 -24.96 15.32
CA ILE A 33 -9.39 -23.75 14.53
C ILE A 33 -9.39 -22.57 15.49
N ILE A 34 -8.73 -21.48 15.09
CA ILE A 34 -8.78 -20.20 15.78
C ILE A 34 -9.78 -19.30 15.06
N ARG A 35 -10.83 -18.87 15.74
CA ARG A 35 -11.80 -17.88 15.24
C ARG A 35 -11.42 -16.51 15.75
N LEU A 36 -11.36 -15.55 14.84
CA LEU A 36 -11.13 -14.15 15.14
C LEU A 36 -12.44 -13.39 14.91
N PRO A 37 -13.18 -13.05 15.99
CA PRO A 37 -14.28 -12.11 15.90
C PRO A 37 -13.69 -10.74 15.61
N ILE A 38 -14.01 -10.17 14.45
CA ILE A 38 -13.59 -8.81 14.10
C ILE A 38 -14.72 -7.91 14.60
N PRO A 39 -14.53 -7.17 15.70
CA PRO A 39 -15.52 -6.20 16.15
C PRO A 39 -15.67 -5.11 15.09
N GLN A 40 -16.87 -4.54 14.99
CA GLN A 40 -17.04 -3.37 14.14
C GLN A 40 -16.14 -2.24 14.65
N LEU A 41 -15.43 -1.60 13.73
CA LEU A 41 -14.58 -0.46 14.05
C LEU A 41 -15.46 0.71 14.50
N THR A 42 -15.07 1.37 15.60
CA THR A 42 -15.67 2.64 16.01
C THR A 42 -15.42 3.72 14.97
N GLU A 43 -16.26 4.74 14.92
CA GLU A 43 -16.09 5.86 13.98
C GLU A 43 -14.74 6.57 14.18
N GLU A 44 -14.28 6.68 15.43
CA GLU A 44 -12.97 7.26 15.78
C GLU A 44 -11.82 6.42 15.20
N ARG A 45 -11.86 5.09 15.34
CA ARG A 45 -10.83 4.21 14.77
C ARG A 45 -10.84 4.22 13.24
N ARG A 46 -12.02 4.33 12.60
CA ARG A 46 -12.14 4.48 11.14
C ARG A 46 -11.46 5.78 10.67
N LYS A 47 -11.68 6.90 11.36
CA LYS A 47 -11.02 8.18 11.07
C LYS A 47 -9.50 8.11 11.22
N GLU A 48 -8.99 7.40 12.22
CA GLU A 48 -7.55 7.17 12.36
C GLU A 48 -6.97 6.37 11.18
N LEU A 49 -7.64 5.29 10.78
CA LEU A 49 -7.22 4.47 9.65
C LEU A 49 -7.22 5.26 8.33
N VAL A 50 -8.21 6.12 8.12
CA VAL A 50 -8.24 7.04 6.96
C VAL A 50 -6.99 7.93 6.94
N LYS A 51 -6.55 8.47 8.08
CA LYS A 51 -5.31 9.28 8.15
C LYS A 51 -4.08 8.46 7.74
N VAL A 52 -3.97 7.22 8.22
CA VAL A 52 -2.87 6.30 7.86
C VAL A 52 -2.87 6.02 6.36
N VAL A 53 -4.04 5.71 5.80
CA VAL A 53 -4.19 5.44 4.36
C VAL A 53 -3.78 6.65 3.52
N ARG A 54 -4.21 7.85 3.89
CA ARG A 54 -3.79 9.11 3.23
C ARG A 54 -2.29 9.31 3.27
N HIS A 55 -1.67 9.06 4.42
CA HIS A 55 -0.23 9.19 4.57
C HIS A 55 0.52 8.24 3.62
N LEU A 56 0.15 6.96 3.59
CA LEU A 56 0.72 5.97 2.67
C LEU A 56 0.52 6.36 1.20
N GLY A 57 -0.63 6.96 0.89
CA GLY A 57 -0.94 7.51 -0.43
C GLY A 57 0.01 8.62 -0.86
N GLU A 58 0.27 9.57 0.03
CA GLU A 58 1.22 10.66 -0.24
C GLU A 58 2.65 10.15 -0.37
N GLU A 59 3.08 9.21 0.49
CA GLU A 59 4.39 8.57 0.36
C GLU A 59 4.55 7.86 -0.99
N GLY A 60 3.53 7.11 -1.43
CA GLY A 60 3.51 6.47 -2.74
C GLY A 60 3.62 7.48 -3.89
N LYS A 61 2.89 8.60 -3.82
CA LYS A 61 2.99 9.67 -4.83
C LYS A 61 4.36 10.36 -4.82
N VAL A 62 4.96 10.56 -3.66
CA VAL A 62 6.33 11.11 -3.53
C VAL A 62 7.34 10.17 -4.16
N ALA A 63 7.25 8.86 -3.90
CA ALA A 63 8.12 7.85 -4.50
C ALA A 63 8.03 7.86 -6.04
N ILE A 64 6.82 7.90 -6.61
CA ILE A 64 6.61 8.00 -8.06
C ILE A 64 7.29 9.26 -8.63
N ARG A 65 7.16 10.40 -7.97
CA ARG A 65 7.79 11.66 -8.42
C ARG A 65 9.31 11.63 -8.33
N ASN A 66 9.86 10.96 -7.33
CA ASN A 66 11.30 10.78 -7.18
C ASN A 66 11.85 9.92 -8.33
N VAL A 67 11.21 8.78 -8.62
CA VAL A 67 11.60 7.92 -9.75
C VAL A 67 11.55 8.70 -11.07
N ARG A 68 10.50 9.51 -11.30
CA ARG A 68 10.45 10.39 -12.48
C ARG A 68 11.63 11.34 -12.51
N ARG A 69 11.99 11.98 -11.39
CA ARG A 69 13.13 12.91 -11.32
C ARG A 69 14.43 12.21 -11.72
N ASP A 70 14.66 11.00 -11.21
CA ASP A 70 15.86 10.21 -11.50
C ASP A 70 15.92 9.85 -12.99
N VAL A 71 14.80 9.38 -13.57
CA VAL A 71 14.70 9.09 -15.01
C VAL A 71 14.99 10.33 -15.86
N MET A 72 14.47 11.50 -15.49
CA MET A 72 14.73 12.76 -16.21
C MET A 72 16.19 13.19 -16.12
N HIS A 73 16.86 12.90 -15.01
CA HIS A 73 18.29 13.15 -14.86
C HIS A 73 19.10 12.24 -15.78
N ASP A 74 18.77 10.94 -15.80
CA ASP A 74 19.46 9.95 -16.63
C ASP A 74 19.30 10.24 -18.13
N LEU A 75 18.11 10.65 -18.57
CA LEU A 75 17.87 11.05 -19.96
C LEU A 75 18.77 12.22 -20.39
N LYS A 76 18.91 13.24 -19.53
CA LYS A 76 19.80 14.39 -19.78
C LYS A 76 21.27 13.99 -19.83
N GLU A 77 21.68 13.03 -19.01
CA GLU A 77 23.04 12.50 -19.09
C GLU A 77 23.31 11.74 -20.38
N LEU A 78 22.35 10.95 -20.86
CA LEU A 78 22.49 10.20 -22.11
C LEU A 78 22.63 11.12 -23.32
N VAL A 79 21.86 12.21 -23.36
CA VAL A 79 22.01 13.24 -24.42
C VAL A 79 23.38 13.91 -24.35
N ARG A 80 23.86 14.26 -23.15
CA ARG A 80 25.20 14.85 -22.96
C ARG A 80 26.32 13.90 -23.42
N LYS A 81 26.14 12.59 -23.24
CA LYS A 81 27.09 11.56 -23.69
C LYS A 81 27.00 11.29 -25.19
N GLY A 82 25.94 11.79 -25.86
CA GLY A 82 25.68 11.56 -27.27
C GLY A 82 25.09 10.18 -27.57
N ASP A 83 24.64 9.46 -26.54
CA ASP A 83 24.05 8.12 -26.67
C ASP A 83 22.61 8.18 -27.21
N VAL A 84 21.95 9.33 -27.04
CA VAL A 84 20.56 9.59 -27.44
C VAL A 84 20.47 10.98 -28.07
N GLY A 85 19.66 11.13 -29.12
CA GLY A 85 19.42 12.44 -29.74
C GLY A 85 18.28 13.23 -29.06
N ASP A 86 18.30 14.55 -29.19
CA ASP A 86 17.33 15.48 -28.55
C ASP A 86 15.85 15.11 -28.81
N ASP A 87 15.53 14.66 -30.04
CA ASP A 87 14.17 14.23 -30.39
C ASP A 87 13.72 12.98 -29.63
N GLU A 88 14.66 12.07 -29.35
CA GLU A 88 14.37 10.85 -28.61
C GLU A 88 14.30 11.09 -27.10
N GLU A 89 15.13 11.98 -26.56
CA GLU A 89 15.03 12.49 -25.19
C GLU A 89 13.64 13.07 -24.95
N ARG A 90 13.20 14.01 -25.79
CA ARG A 90 11.89 14.65 -25.63
C ARG A 90 10.74 13.66 -25.66
N ARG A 91 10.79 12.66 -26.56
CA ARG A 91 9.79 11.57 -26.59
C ARG A 91 9.82 10.72 -25.32
N ALA A 92 11.01 10.45 -24.77
CA ALA A 92 11.16 9.68 -23.53
C ALA A 92 10.65 10.47 -22.32
N GLU A 93 10.94 11.77 -22.23
CA GLU A 93 10.41 12.65 -21.18
C GLU A 93 8.87 12.68 -21.19
N GLU A 94 8.25 12.85 -22.37
CA GLU A 94 6.79 12.84 -22.50
C GLU A 94 6.17 11.51 -22.06
N ARG A 95 6.81 10.38 -22.40
CA ARG A 95 6.35 9.05 -21.95
C ARG A 95 6.49 8.89 -20.44
N ALA A 96 7.63 9.28 -19.87
CA ALA A 96 7.86 9.22 -18.42
C ALA A 96 6.85 10.09 -17.66
N GLN A 97 6.53 11.27 -18.19
CA GLN A 97 5.51 12.15 -17.61
C GLN A 97 4.12 11.51 -17.66
N LYS A 98 3.70 10.96 -18.81
CA LYS A 98 2.41 10.25 -18.93
C LYS A 98 2.29 9.08 -17.95
N LEU A 99 3.32 8.24 -17.85
CA LEU A 99 3.35 7.13 -16.89
C LEU A 99 3.25 7.62 -15.45
N THR A 100 3.96 8.70 -15.11
CA THR A 100 3.89 9.32 -13.78
C THR A 100 2.45 9.75 -13.48
N ASP A 101 1.80 10.46 -14.40
CA ASP A 101 0.44 10.98 -14.21
C ASP A 101 -0.58 9.85 -14.07
N ASP A 102 -0.46 8.79 -14.86
CA ASP A 102 -1.34 7.63 -14.79
C ASP A 102 -1.18 6.88 -13.47
N HIS A 103 0.05 6.70 -12.98
CA HIS A 103 0.29 6.05 -11.70
C HIS A 103 -0.16 6.91 -10.52
N VAL A 104 0.01 8.23 -10.58
CA VAL A 104 -0.51 9.15 -9.55
C VAL A 104 -2.04 9.06 -9.48
N LYS A 105 -2.73 9.10 -10.63
CA LYS A 105 -4.20 8.92 -10.68
C LYS A 105 -4.63 7.58 -10.09
N ARG A 106 -3.93 6.50 -10.43
CA ARG A 106 -4.22 5.17 -9.89
C ARG A 106 -4.06 5.11 -8.36
N VAL A 107 -3.07 5.80 -7.80
CA VAL A 107 -2.93 5.92 -6.35
C VAL A 107 -4.10 6.68 -5.76
N ASP A 108 -4.50 7.82 -6.34
CA ASP A 108 -5.65 8.59 -5.87
C ASP A 108 -6.96 7.80 -5.93
N GLU A 109 -7.19 7.00 -6.98
CA GLU A 109 -8.33 6.09 -7.09
C GLU A 109 -8.34 5.00 -6.01
N LEU A 110 -7.17 4.38 -5.75
CA LEU A 110 -7.04 3.37 -4.71
C LEU A 110 -7.28 3.95 -3.32
N LEU A 111 -6.77 5.16 -3.05
CA LEU A 111 -7.01 5.87 -1.80
C LEU A 111 -8.49 6.14 -1.61
N LYS A 112 -9.15 6.72 -2.62
CA LYS A 112 -10.58 7.03 -2.55
C LYS A 112 -11.41 5.77 -2.26
N ARG A 113 -11.15 4.68 -3.00
CA ARG A 113 -11.84 3.40 -2.78
C ARG A 113 -11.61 2.85 -1.38
N LYS A 114 -10.38 2.96 -0.86
CA LYS A 114 -10.07 2.45 0.47
C LYS A 114 -10.66 3.33 1.58
N GLU A 115 -10.73 4.64 1.38
CA GLU A 115 -11.42 5.56 2.29
C GLU A 115 -12.92 5.25 2.35
N GLU A 116 -13.56 5.03 1.20
CA GLU A 116 -14.96 4.62 1.12
C GLU A 116 -15.18 3.29 1.86
N GLU A 117 -14.37 2.26 1.58
CA GLU A 117 -14.44 0.94 2.25
C GLU A 117 -14.26 1.04 3.78
N ILE A 118 -13.38 1.94 4.26
CA ILE A 118 -13.17 2.14 5.70
C ILE A 118 -14.35 2.87 6.35
N MET A 119 -15.10 3.68 5.60
CA MET A 119 -16.23 4.45 6.13
C MET A 119 -17.57 3.74 5.95
N GLU A 120 -17.67 2.79 5.02
CA GLU A 120 -18.85 1.97 4.78
C GLU A 120 -19.05 0.92 5.91
N VAL A 121 -20.32 0.62 6.22
CA VAL A 121 -20.74 -0.29 7.32
C VAL A 121 -21.32 -1.57 6.74
#